data_AF-A0A948VH81-F1
#
_entry.id   AF-A0A948VH81-F1
#
_cell.length_a   1.000
_cell.length_b   1.000
_cell.length_c   1.000
_cell.angle_alpha   90.00
_cell.angle_beta   90.00
_cell.angle_gamma   90.00
#
_symmetry.space_group_name_H-M   'P 1'
#
loop_
_entity.id
_entity.type
_entity.pdbx_description
1 polymer ?
#
loop_
_entity_poly.entity_id
_entity_poly.type
_entity_poly.pdbx_seq_one_letter_code
_entity_poly.pdbx_strand_id
1 'polypeptide(L)' 'MIPLALMRRIARLLIVTILFPLLSSPVLAGDGTCTKNSRVCIEGPETRMISGYPVTRDCWKYESKYDCISQ' A
#
# COMPACT_ATOMS: atom_id res chain seq x y z
N MET A 1 -39.37 -30.05 -26.63
CA MET A 1 -38.17 -30.19 -27.48
C MET A 1 -37.50 -28.83 -27.54
N ILE A 2 -36.46 -28.58 -26.73
CA ILE A 2 -35.82 -27.27 -26.64
C ILE A 2 -34.99 -27.05 -27.91
N PRO A 3 -35.14 -25.93 -28.63
CA PRO A 3 -34.42 -25.70 -29.88
C PRO A 3 -32.91 -25.66 -29.63
N LEU A 4 -32.13 -26.33 -30.49
CA LEU A 4 -30.67 -26.47 -30.39
C LEU A 4 -29.96 -25.12 -30.24
N ALA A 5 -30.53 -24.04 -30.80
CA ALA A 5 -30.05 -22.66 -30.66
C ALA A 5 -30.16 -22.11 -29.23
N LEU A 6 -31.20 -22.47 -28.48
CA LEU A 6 -31.38 -22.09 -27.08
C LEU A 6 -30.39 -22.87 -26.19
N MET A 7 -30.19 -24.16 -26.48
CA MET A 7 -29.21 -25.00 -25.78
C MET A 7 -27.78 -24.47 -25.94
N ARG A 8 -27.42 -23.99 -27.14
CA ARG A 8 -26.11 -23.40 -27.45
C ARG A 8 -25.88 -22.04 -26.77
N ARG A 9 -26.95 -21.24 -26.59
CA ARG A 9 -26.90 -19.96 -25.85
C ARG A 9 -26.74 -20.20 -24.35
N ILE A 10 -27.47 -21.17 -23.79
CA ILE A 10 -27.37 -21.56 -22.38
C ILE A 10 -25.96 -22.07 -22.07
N ALA A 11 -25.40 -22.95 -22.90
CA ALA A 11 -24.03 -23.45 -22.73
C ALA A 11 -22.98 -22.32 -22.71
N ARG A 12 -23.11 -21.32 -23.60
CA ARG A 12 -22.21 -20.15 -23.62
C ARG A 12 -22.32 -19.29 -22.36
N LEU A 13 -23.54 -19.05 -21.88
CA LEU A 13 -23.77 -18.28 -20.64
C LEU A 13 -23.22 -19.01 -19.41
N LEU A 14 -23.39 -20.34 -19.34
CA LEU A 14 -22.83 -21.16 -18.27
C LEU A 14 -21.29 -21.17 -18.31
N ILE A 15 -20.68 -21.30 -19.48
CA ILE A 15 -19.22 -21.27 -19.63
C ILE A 15 -18.64 -19.91 -19.20
N VAL A 16 -19.25 -18.80 -19.60
CA VAL A 16 -18.77 -17.45 -19.24
C VAL A 16 -18.90 -17.22 -17.73
N THR A 17 -20.02 -17.60 -17.12
CA THR A 17 -20.23 -17.41 -15.67
C THR A 17 -19.31 -18.29 -14.81
N ILE A 18 -18.98 -19.49 -15.27
CA ILE A 18 -18.06 -20.40 -14.56
C ILE A 18 -16.60 -19.98 -14.74
N LEU A 19 -16.19 -19.48 -15.92
CA LEU A 19 -14.81 -19.06 -16.17
C LEU A 19 -14.49 -17.66 -15.64
N PHE A 20 -15.47 -16.77 -15.48
CA PHE A 20 -15.25 -15.40 -15.02
C PHE A 20 -14.57 -15.28 -13.64
N PRO A 21 -14.94 -16.04 -12.59
CA PRO A 21 -14.27 -15.93 -11.28
C PRO A 21 -12.85 -16.52 -11.23
N LEU A 22 -12.45 -17.34 -12.22
CA LEU A 22 -11.09 -17.93 -12.29
C LEU A 22 -10.02 -16.93 -12.74
N LEU A 23 -10.41 -15.82 -13.39
CA LEU A 23 -9.48 -14.77 -13.84
C LEU A 23 -9.32 -13.64 -12.81
N SER A 24 -10.17 -13.59 -11.79
CA SER A 24 -10.08 -12.61 -10.72
C SER A 24 -9.16 -13.12 -9.61
N SER A 25 -7.86 -12.82 -9.71
CA SER A 25 -6.93 -12.95 -8.59
C SER A 25 -7.38 -11.99 -7.48
N PRO A 26 -7.48 -12.42 -6.21
CA PRO A 26 -7.60 -11.47 -5.12
C PRO A 26 -6.29 -10.67 -5.05
N VAL A 27 -6.36 -9.36 -5.32
CA VAL A 27 -5.30 -8.45 -4.91
C VAL A 27 -5.38 -8.36 -3.39
N LEU A 28 -4.45 -9.01 -2.70
CA LEU A 28 -4.27 -8.79 -1.27
C LEU A 28 -3.77 -7.35 -1.15
N ALA A 29 -4.56 -6.43 -0.64
CA ALA A 29 -4.07 -5.09 -0.33
C ALA A 29 -3.24 -5.20 0.96
N GLY A 30 -2.02 -4.64 0.97
CA GLY A 30 -1.22 -4.51 2.19
C GLY A 30 -2.06 -3.84 3.27
N ASP A 31 -1.87 -4.22 4.53
CA ASP A 31 -2.55 -3.60 5.69
C ASP A 31 -2.09 -2.15 5.95
N GLY A 32 -1.23 -1.61 5.08
CA GLY A 32 -0.68 -0.27 5.18
C GLY A 32 0.37 -0.14 6.28
N THR A 33 0.83 -1.25 6.86
CA THR A 33 1.76 -1.22 7.98
C THR A 33 3.18 -0.98 7.48
N CYS A 34 3.79 0.12 7.95
CA CYS A 34 5.19 0.44 7.72
C CYS A 34 5.98 0.26 9.01
N THR A 35 7.09 -0.46 8.95
CA THR A 35 8.01 -0.60 10.08
C THR A 35 9.09 0.47 10.00
N LYS A 36 9.43 1.08 11.14
CA LYS A 36 10.52 2.05 11.20
C LYS A 36 11.86 1.32 11.25
N ASN A 37 12.71 1.56 10.26
CA ASN A 37 14.01 0.88 10.15
C ASN A 37 15.08 1.62 10.95
N SER A 38 15.11 2.96 10.82
CA SER A 38 16.16 3.77 11.43
C SER A 38 15.71 5.20 11.67
N ARG A 39 16.43 5.86 12.57
CA ARG A 39 16.35 7.30 12.85
C ARG A 39 17.75 7.84 13.03
N VAL A 40 18.18 8.75 12.17
CA VAL A 40 19.53 9.33 12.20
C VAL A 40 19.42 10.83 12.36
N CYS A 41 20.29 11.39 13.19
CA CYS A 41 20.43 12.84 13.28
C CYS A 41 21.22 13.35 12.07
N ILE A 42 20.63 14.27 11.31
CA ILE A 42 21.27 14.87 10.12
C ILE A 42 21.64 16.34 10.32
N GLU A 43 21.14 16.97 11.40
CA GLU A 43 21.61 18.27 11.87
C GLU A 43 21.94 18.15 13.35
N GLY A 44 23.24 18.15 13.67
CA GLY A 44 23.78 17.87 15.00
C GLY A 44 23.50 18.93 16.07
N PRO A 45 24.26 18.91 17.16
CA PRO A 45 24.02 19.79 18.30
C PRO A 45 24.33 21.24 17.96
N GLU A 46 23.38 22.14 18.21
CA GLU A 46 23.51 23.57 17.96
C GLU A 46 22.56 24.37 18.86
N THR A 47 22.92 25.62 19.16
CA THR A 47 22.03 26.60 19.80
C THR A 47 21.50 27.58 18.74
N ARG A 48 20.18 27.67 18.58
CA ARG A 48 19.52 28.60 17.64
C ARG A 48 18.68 29.64 18.37
N MET A 49 18.60 30.84 17.81
CA MET A 49 17.70 31.88 18.30
C MET A 49 16.30 31.67 17.72
N ILE A 50 15.32 31.35 18.57
CA ILE A 50 13.92 31.17 18.19
C ILE A 50 13.08 32.17 18.96
N SER A 51 12.37 33.05 18.24
CA SER A 51 11.55 34.11 18.82
C SER A 51 12.31 34.97 19.86
N GLY A 52 13.62 35.19 19.63
CA GLY A 52 14.49 35.96 20.52
C GLY A 52 15.10 35.20 21.70
N TYR A 53 14.80 33.91 21.86
CA TYR A 53 15.36 33.07 22.93
C TYR A 53 16.38 32.05 22.39
N PRO A 54 17.50 31.82 23.09
CA PRO A 54 18.44 30.77 22.72
C PRO A 54 17.85 29.40 23.07
N VAL A 55 17.76 28.52 22.08
CA VAL A 55 17.30 27.14 22.23
C VAL A 55 18.42 26.21 21.82
N THR A 56 18.87 25.36 22.74
CA THR A 56 19.89 24.34 22.46
C THR A 56 19.22 22.98 22.26
N ARG A 57 19.64 22.26 21.22
CA ARG A 57 19.22 20.88 20.96
C ARG A 57 20.41 20.03 20.59
N ASP A 58 20.38 18.77 21.01
CA ASP A 58 21.39 17.78 20.62
C ASP A 58 21.28 17.39 19.15
N CYS A 59 20.09 17.57 18.56
CA CYS A 59 19.83 17.37 17.15
C CYS A 59 18.65 18.22 16.69
N TRP A 60 18.84 18.97 15.60
CA TRP A 60 17.82 19.84 15.02
C TRP A 60 16.93 19.15 14.01
N LYS A 61 17.45 18.12 13.34
CA LYS A 61 16.74 17.42 12.28
C LYS A 61 17.10 15.95 12.28
N TYR A 62 16.06 15.14 12.26
CA TYR A 62 16.18 13.70 12.12
C TYR A 62 15.66 13.25 10.76
N GLU A 63 16.38 12.35 10.13
CA GLU A 63 15.88 11.55 9.03
C GLU A 63 15.41 10.20 9.58
N SER A 64 14.24 9.73 9.15
CA SER A 64 13.72 8.42 9.50
C SER A 64 13.44 7.62 8.24
N LYS A 65 13.82 6.35 8.24
CA LYS A 65 13.54 5.42 7.13
C LYS A 65 12.52 4.39 7.59
N TYR A 66 11.60 4.06 6.69
CA TYR A 66 10.52 3.11 6.92
C TYR A 66 10.47 2.11 5.77
N ASP A 67 10.33 0.84 6.11
CA ASP A 67 9.99 -0.22 5.17
C ASP A 67 8.49 -0.46 5.24
N CYS A 68 7.81 -0.21 4.12
CA CYS A 68 6.39 -0.46 3.97
C CYS A 68 6.18 -1.72 3.15
N ILE A 69 5.31 -2.61 3.62
CA ILE A 69 4.91 -3.78 2.85
C ILE A 69 3.81 -3.34 1.89
N SER A 70 4.16 -3.13 0.61
CA SER A 70 3.18 -3.03 -0.46
C SER A 70 2.89 -4.44 -0.98
N GLN A 71 1.63 -4.88 -0.91
CA GLN A 71 1.18 -6.10 -1.58
C GLN A 71 0.69 -5.78 -3.00
#